data_AF-A0AA36NFG1-F1
#
_entry.id   AF-A0AA36NFG1-F1
#
_cell.length_a   1.000
_cell.length_b   1.000
_cell.length_c   1.000
_cell.angle_alpha   90.00
_cell.angle_beta   90.00
_cell.angle_gamma   90.00
#
_symmetry.space_group_name_H-M   'P 1'
#
loop_
_entity.id
_entity.type
_entity.pdbx_description
1 polymer ?
#
loop_
_entity_poly.entity_id
_entity_poly.type
_entity_poly.pdbx_seq_one_letter_code
_entity_poly.pdbx_strand_id
1 'polypeptide(L)'
;MENPTVRVSARTRELIEQREALQAIPEVPLTGHASKALVSLPSHPLGSRCEVSPGSRRGVVRFVGIVGGLAQSLVAVELDMSQGDDVHLGARWLDGVEYFTPSREDAPVVWKLPKEVVCGDFPEWDPFADLSDE
;
A
#
# COMPACT_ATOMS: atom_id res chain seq x y z
N MET A 1 24.25 38.85 24.17
CA MET A 1 23.91 38.11 22.94
C MET A 1 22.41 37.88 22.97
N GLU A 2 21.66 38.80 22.39
CA GLU A 2 20.20 38.84 22.45
C GLU A 2 19.66 38.16 21.18
N ASN A 3 18.86 37.09 21.36
CA ASN A 3 18.26 36.38 20.24
C ASN A 3 17.22 37.27 19.54
N PRO A 4 17.23 37.40 18.20
CA PRO A 4 16.24 38.20 17.49
C PRO A 4 14.89 37.49 17.52
N THR A 5 13.96 37.98 18.34
CA THR A 5 12.55 37.57 18.30
C THR A 5 11.93 38.04 16.98
N VAL A 6 11.80 37.13 16.02
CA VAL A 6 11.14 37.38 14.73
C VAL A 6 9.67 37.72 14.99
N ARG A 7 9.31 38.99 14.83
CA ARG A 7 7.92 39.44 14.90
C ARG A 7 7.22 39.11 13.58
N VAL A 8 6.63 37.93 13.51
CA VAL A 8 5.84 37.48 12.36
C VAL A 8 4.56 38.32 12.27
N SER A 9 4.35 38.98 11.13
CA SER A 9 3.17 39.82 10.90
C SER A 9 1.88 38.97 10.90
N ALA A 10 0.74 39.54 11.29
CA ALA A 10 -0.54 38.82 11.34
C ALA A 10 -0.89 38.15 9.99
N ARG A 11 -0.59 38.84 8.88
CA ARG A 11 -0.77 38.32 7.52
C ARG A 11 0.11 37.10 7.23
N THR A 12 1.31 37.06 7.80
CA THR A 12 2.22 35.91 7.65
C THR A 12 1.71 34.72 8.46
N ARG A 13 1.12 34.94 9.65
CA ARG A 13 0.51 33.86 10.45
C ARG A 13 -0.64 33.21 9.69
N GLU A 14 -1.50 34.02 9.07
CA GLU A 14 -2.67 33.52 8.32
C GLU A 14 -2.26 32.70 7.08
N LEU A 15 -1.19 33.11 6.38
CA LEU A 15 -0.63 32.35 5.25
C LEU A 15 0.03 31.03 5.67
N ILE A 16 0.61 30.98 6.88
CA ILE A 16 1.16 29.74 7.45
C ILE A 16 0.00 28.79 7.78
N GLU A 17 -1.05 29.27 8.45
CA GLU A 17 -2.23 28.48 8.81
C GLU A 17 -2.97 27.91 7.59
N GLN A 18 -3.19 28.72 6.54
CA GLN A 18 -3.85 28.24 5.32
C GLN A 18 -3.04 27.15 4.62
N ARG A 19 -1.70 27.27 4.64
CA ARG A 19 -0.81 26.25 4.09
C ARG A 19 -0.83 24.98 4.93
N GLU A 20 -0.84 25.09 6.26
CA GLU A 20 -0.95 23.95 7.16
C GLU A 20 -2.29 23.23 7.02
N ALA A 21 -3.41 23.96 6.86
CA ALA A 21 -4.73 23.38 6.63
C ALA A 21 -4.84 22.60 5.30
N LEU A 22 -4.18 23.10 4.24
CA LEU A 22 -4.14 22.40 2.95
C LEU A 22 -3.11 21.27 2.91
N GLN A 23 -2.09 21.30 3.78
CA GLN A 23 -1.10 20.23 3.94
C GLN A 23 -1.47 19.25 5.07
N ALA A 24 -2.66 19.37 5.68
CA ALA A 24 -3.17 18.41 6.65
C ALA A 24 -3.51 17.09 5.95
N ILE A 25 -2.50 16.23 5.85
CA ILE A 25 -2.67 14.81 5.56
C ILE A 25 -3.49 14.24 6.73
N PRO A 26 -4.62 13.55 6.51
CA PRO A 26 -5.37 12.95 7.62
C PRO A 26 -4.43 12.02 8.40
N GLU A 27 -4.25 12.32 9.69
CA GLU A 27 -3.43 11.54 10.62
C GLU A 27 -4.04 10.15 10.79
N VAL A 28 -3.57 9.21 9.97
CA VAL A 28 -3.78 7.78 10.23
C VAL A 28 -2.90 7.38 11.43
N PRO A 29 -3.45 6.70 12.44
CA PRO A 29 -2.68 6.32 13.62
C PRO A 29 -1.55 5.37 13.23
N LEU A 30 -0.32 5.84 13.38
CA LEU A 30 0.93 5.12 13.16
C LEU A 30 1.12 4.06 14.25
N THR A 31 0.69 2.83 13.98
CA THR A 31 1.30 1.65 14.60
C THR A 31 2.61 1.36 13.88
N GLY A 32 3.71 1.40 14.65
CA GLY A 32 5.06 1.39 14.14
C GLY A 32 5.53 0.07 13.52
N HIS A 33 6.43 0.20 12.56
CA HIS A 33 7.78 -0.40 12.54
C HIS A 33 8.55 0.29 11.41
N ALA A 34 9.70 0.88 11.75
CA ALA A 34 10.61 1.43 10.77
C ALA A 34 11.32 0.29 10.05
N SER A 35 11.21 0.18 8.73
CA SER A 35 12.35 0.07 7.81
C SER A 35 11.91 -0.08 6.35
N LYS A 36 12.47 0.78 5.49
CA LYS A 36 12.31 0.83 4.02
C LYS A 36 10.96 1.37 3.56
N ALA A 37 10.96 2.65 3.17
CA ALA A 37 9.83 3.45 2.72
C ALA A 37 8.73 2.63 2.01
N LEU A 38 7.69 2.28 2.77
CA LEU A 38 6.40 1.90 2.23
C LEU A 38 5.87 3.16 1.54
N VAL A 39 6.03 3.21 0.22
CA VAL A 39 5.38 4.24 -0.58
C VAL A 39 3.92 3.81 -0.63
N SER A 40 3.12 4.34 0.30
CA SER A 40 1.67 4.17 0.26
C SER A 40 1.18 4.85 -1.01
N LEU A 41 1.00 4.07 -2.08
CA LEU A 41 0.36 4.55 -3.29
C LEU A 41 -1.13 4.69 -2.96
N PRO A 42 -1.74 5.88 -3.09
CA PRO A 42 -3.16 6.07 -2.78
C PRO A 42 -4.07 5.20 -3.65
N SER A 43 -3.57 4.74 -4.80
CA SER A 43 -4.26 3.78 -5.67
C SER A 43 -4.23 2.33 -5.16
N HIS A 44 -3.31 1.96 -4.26
CA HIS A 44 -3.12 0.57 -3.80
C HIS A 44 -3.00 0.51 -2.27
N PRO A 45 -4.12 0.68 -1.55
CA PRO A 45 -4.08 0.66 -0.10
C PRO A 45 -3.64 -0.72 0.41
N LEU A 46 -2.73 -0.72 1.39
CA LEU A 46 -2.32 -1.95 2.07
C LEU A 46 -3.54 -2.62 2.71
N GLY A 47 -3.66 -3.93 2.55
CA GLY A 47 -4.80 -4.70 3.05
C GLY A 47 -6.03 -4.68 2.15
N SER A 48 -6.02 -3.94 1.03
CA SER A 48 -7.14 -3.94 0.09
C SER A 48 -7.10 -5.14 -0.87
N ARG A 49 -8.29 -5.63 -1.22
CA ARG A 49 -8.46 -6.63 -2.28
C ARG A 49 -8.05 -6.03 -3.62
N CYS A 50 -7.30 -6.81 -4.38
CA CYS A 50 -6.90 -6.42 -5.73
C CYS A 50 -6.92 -7.60 -6.68
N GLU A 51 -7.08 -7.27 -7.95
CA GLU A 51 -6.94 -8.23 -9.04
C GLU A 51 -5.60 -8.00 -9.75
N VAL A 52 -4.88 -9.08 -10.00
CA VAL A 52 -3.58 -9.11 -10.64
C VAL A 52 -3.72 -9.68 -12.06
N SER A 53 -3.30 -8.90 -13.04
CA SER A 53 -3.18 -9.30 -14.44
C SER A 53 -1.76 -9.78 -14.75
N PRO A 54 -1.56 -10.78 -15.63
CA PRO A 54 -2.57 -11.61 -16.30
C PRO A 54 -3.13 -12.71 -15.38
N GLY A 55 -4.37 -13.13 -15.66
CA GLY A 55 -5.03 -14.29 -15.03
C GLY A 55 -6.17 -13.97 -14.06
N SER A 56 -6.59 -12.71 -13.91
CA SER A 56 -7.60 -12.27 -12.94
C SER A 56 -7.40 -12.88 -11.55
N ARG A 57 -6.13 -12.91 -11.12
CA ARG A 57 -5.71 -13.48 -9.84
C ARG A 57 -6.10 -12.54 -8.72
N ARG A 58 -6.84 -13.04 -7.74
CA ARG A 58 -7.31 -12.24 -6.62
C ARG A 58 -6.39 -12.43 -5.42
N GLY A 59 -6.17 -11.33 -4.72
CA GLY A 59 -5.38 -11.33 -3.51
C GLY A 59 -5.50 -10.03 -2.74
N VAL A 60 -4.63 -9.87 -1.76
CA VAL A 60 -4.59 -8.73 -0.85
C VAL A 60 -3.23 -8.05 -0.95
N VAL A 61 -3.22 -6.74 -1.15
CA VAL A 61 -1.99 -5.96 -1.19
C VAL A 61 -1.32 -6.01 0.19
N ARG A 62 -0.07 -6.47 0.24
CA ARG A 62 0.72 -6.52 1.48
C ARG A 62 1.87 -5.54 1.51
N PHE A 63 2.44 -5.25 0.36
CA PHE A 63 3.58 -4.34 0.27
C PHE A 63 3.53 -3.56 -1.04
N VAL A 64 3.96 -2.31 -0.98
CA VAL A 64 4.11 -1.46 -2.15
C VAL A 64 5.41 -0.68 -2.01
N GLY A 65 6.33 -0.86 -2.95
CA GLY A 65 7.60 -0.18 -2.91
C GLY A 65 8.64 -0.75 -3.85
N ILE A 66 9.86 -0.22 -3.76
CA ILE A 66 10.99 -0.69 -4.56
C ILE A 66 11.66 -1.88 -3.86
N VAL A 67 11.75 -3.00 -4.56
CA VAL A 67 12.42 -4.21 -4.08
C VAL A 67 13.68 -4.52 -4.89
N GLY A 68 14.68 -5.11 -4.24
CA GLY A 68 15.93 -5.54 -4.89
C GLY A 68 16.72 -4.45 -5.62
N GLY A 69 16.49 -3.17 -5.30
CA GLY A 69 17.12 -2.04 -6.01
C GLY A 69 16.58 -1.81 -7.44
N LEU A 70 15.41 -2.36 -7.76
CA LEU A 70 14.75 -2.11 -9.04
C LEU A 70 14.46 -0.62 -9.25
N ALA A 71 14.46 -0.16 -10.50
CA ALA A 71 14.11 1.23 -10.83
C ALA A 71 12.60 1.52 -10.67
N GLN A 72 11.77 0.47 -10.60
CA GLN A 72 10.31 0.56 -10.55
C GLN A 72 9.79 0.03 -9.22
N SER A 73 8.69 0.63 -8.73
CA SER A 73 7.95 0.09 -7.60
C SER A 73 7.21 -1.18 -8.02
N LEU A 74 7.22 -2.17 -7.14
CA LEU A 74 6.45 -3.39 -7.22
C LEU A 74 5.42 -3.42 -6.09
N VAL A 75 4.31 -4.09 -6.37
CA VAL A 75 3.23 -4.36 -5.45
C VAL A 75 3.27 -5.86 -5.14
N ALA A 76 3.48 -6.19 -3.87
CA ALA A 76 3.35 -7.55 -3.38
C ALA A 76 1.89 -7.80 -3.01
N VAL A 77 1.32 -8.81 -3.64
CA VAL A 77 -0.06 -9.25 -3.42
C VAL A 77 -0.03 -10.68 -2.90
N GLU A 78 -0.57 -10.88 -1.71
CA GLU A 78 -0.83 -12.21 -1.14
C GLU A 78 -2.07 -12.78 -1.83
N LEU A 79 -1.89 -13.81 -2.66
CA LEU A 79 -2.96 -14.45 -3.40
C LEU A 79 -3.75 -15.40 -2.50
N ASP A 80 -5.06 -15.53 -2.76
CA ASP A 80 -5.88 -16.55 -2.07
C ASP A 80 -5.51 -17.97 -2.53
N MET A 81 -5.07 -18.11 -3.79
CA MET A 81 -4.65 -19.37 -4.39
C MET A 81 -3.29 -19.21 -5.07
N SER A 82 -2.42 -20.21 -4.90
CA SER A 82 -1.14 -20.30 -5.62
C SER A 82 -1.41 -20.55 -7.10
N GLN A 83 -1.47 -19.48 -7.90
CA GLN A 83 -1.79 -19.55 -9.32
C GLN A 83 -0.68 -18.92 -10.19
N GLY A 84 -0.09 -19.77 -11.03
CA GLY A 84 0.98 -19.42 -11.96
C GLY A 84 2.37 -19.68 -11.40
N ASP A 85 3.36 -19.73 -12.30
CA ASP A 85 4.76 -20.03 -11.99
C ASP A 85 5.53 -18.84 -11.40
N ASP A 86 4.96 -17.64 -11.47
CA ASP A 86 5.55 -16.38 -10.99
C ASP A 86 5.16 -16.06 -9.52
N VAL A 87 4.70 -17.07 -8.79
CA VAL A 87 4.29 -16.95 -7.38
C VAL A 87 5.45 -17.35 -6.48
N HIS A 88 5.77 -16.49 -5.54
CA HIS A 88 6.77 -16.72 -4.50
C HIS A 88 6.08 -17.19 -3.21
N LEU A 89 6.78 -17.99 -2.41
CA LEU A 89 6.28 -18.38 -1.08
C LEU A 89 6.85 -17.41 -0.03
N GLY A 90 5.96 -16.78 0.72
CA GLY A 90 6.29 -15.81 1.76
C GLY A 90 6.65 -14.43 1.24
N ALA A 91 7.18 -13.58 2.13
CA ALA A 91 7.46 -12.17 1.86
C ALA A 91 8.91 -11.88 1.44
N ARG A 92 9.67 -12.94 1.14
CA ARG A 92 11.07 -12.84 0.75
C ARG A 92 11.16 -12.62 -0.76
N TRP A 93 11.86 -11.56 -1.16
CA TRP A 93 12.21 -11.35 -2.56
C TRP A 93 13.38 -12.26 -2.98
N LEU A 94 13.66 -12.34 -4.29
CA LEU A 94 14.83 -13.05 -4.83
C LEU A 94 16.18 -12.59 -4.25
N ASP A 95 16.21 -11.38 -3.66
CA ASP A 95 17.38 -10.80 -2.98
C ASP A 95 17.63 -11.40 -1.57
N GLY A 96 16.74 -12.27 -1.08
CA GLY A 96 16.82 -12.83 0.27
C GLY A 96 16.29 -11.90 1.37
N VAL A 97 15.92 -10.66 1.02
CA VAL A 97 15.35 -9.68 1.94
C VAL A 97 13.84 -9.88 2.10
N GLU A 98 13.40 -9.88 3.35
CA GLU A 98 11.98 -9.87 3.73
C GLU A 98 11.49 -8.43 3.79
N TYR A 99 10.46 -8.12 3.01
CA TYR A 99 9.92 -6.76 2.88
C TYR A 99 8.66 -6.52 3.72
N PHE A 100 7.96 -7.59 4.07
CA PHE A 100 6.74 -7.55 4.87
C PHE A 100 6.57 -8.86 5.64
N THR A 101 5.56 -8.95 6.49
CA THR A 101 5.20 -10.20 7.17
C THR A 101 3.94 -10.79 6.53
N PRO A 102 4.03 -11.95 5.86
CA PRO A 102 2.88 -12.58 5.23
C PRO A 102 1.95 -13.19 6.30
N SER A 103 0.70 -13.50 5.97
CA SER A 103 -0.20 -14.20 6.91
C SER A 103 0.32 -15.57 7.31
N ARG A 104 1.00 -16.23 6.37
CA ARG A 104 1.51 -17.60 6.48
C ARG A 104 2.92 -17.62 5.90
N GLU A 105 3.81 -18.42 6.47
CA GLU A 105 5.19 -18.55 5.99
C GLU A 105 5.23 -19.01 4.52
N ASP A 106 4.34 -19.92 4.15
CA ASP A 106 4.11 -20.40 2.77
C ASP A 106 2.96 -19.67 2.05
N ALA A 107 2.64 -18.42 2.42
CA ALA A 107 1.60 -17.68 1.70
C ALA A 107 2.06 -17.44 0.24
N PRO A 108 1.20 -17.72 -0.76
CA PRO A 108 1.53 -17.43 -2.15
C PRO A 108 1.49 -15.91 -2.37
N VAL A 109 2.64 -15.33 -2.70
CA VAL A 109 2.81 -13.90 -2.93
C VAL A 109 3.27 -13.68 -4.36
N VAL A 110 2.60 -12.78 -5.07
CA VAL A 110 3.01 -12.34 -6.40
C VAL A 110 3.49 -10.90 -6.34
N TRP A 111 4.55 -10.60 -7.09
CA TRP A 111 5.13 -9.27 -7.18
C TRP A 111 4.91 -8.72 -8.58
N LYS A 112 4.05 -7.71 -8.71
CA LYS A 112 3.71 -7.12 -10.01
C LYS A 112 3.86 -5.61 -10.01
N LEU A 113 3.97 -5.06 -11.21
CA LEU A 113 3.99 -3.61 -11.35
C LEU A 113 2.63 -3.05 -10.92
N PRO A 114 2.58 -1.83 -10.34
CA PRO A 114 1.32 -1.21 -9.93
C PRO A 114 0.34 -1.02 -11.09
N LYS A 115 0.81 -0.98 -12.34
CA LYS A 115 -0.02 -0.95 -13.55
C LYS A 115 -0.73 -2.28 -13.86
N GLU A 116 -0.22 -3.39 -13.34
CA GLU A 116 -0.75 -4.75 -13.54
C GLU A 116 -1.64 -5.20 -12.37
N VAL A 117 -1.59 -4.44 -11.27
CA VAL A 117 -2.45 -4.66 -10.11
C VAL A 117 -3.55 -3.61 -10.14
N VAL A 118 -4.80 -4.06 -10.23
CA VAL A 118 -5.96 -3.18 -10.15
C VAL A 118 -6.56 -3.34 -8.77
N CYS A 119 -6.31 -2.36 -7.92
CA CYS A 119 -7.04 -2.17 -6.66
C CYS A 119 -8.36 -1.46 -6.97
N GLY A 120 -9.46 -2.00 -6.49
CA GLY A 120 -10.79 -1.44 -6.69
C GLY A 120 -11.80 -2.10 -5.77
N ASP A 121 -13.08 -1.83 -6.02
CA ASP A 121 -14.19 -2.49 -5.35
C ASP A 121 -14.39 -3.87 -5.97
N PHE A 122 -13.49 -4.81 -5.63
CA PHE A 122 -13.69 -6.25 -5.85
C PHE A 122 -14.03 -6.89 -4.51
N PRO A 123 -15.25 -6.66 -3.97
CA PRO A 123 -15.71 -7.36 -2.79
C PRO A 123 -15.70 -8.88 -3.05
N GLU A 124 -15.73 -9.64 -1.96
CA GLU A 124 -15.98 -11.08 -2.05
C GLU A 124 -17.20 -11.35 -2.93
N TRP A 125 -17.08 -12.32 -3.85
CA TRP A 125 -18.22 -12.71 -4.67
C TRP A 125 -19.23 -13.37 -3.74
N ASP A 126 -20.27 -12.64 -3.33
CA ASP A 126 -21.34 -13.16 -2.50
C ASP A 126 -22.33 -13.92 -3.40
N PRO A 127 -22.38 -15.26 -3.34
CA PRO A 127 -23.29 -16.06 -4.15
C PRO A 127 -24.78 -15.88 -3.75
N PHE A 128 -25.08 -15.12 -2.69
CA PHE A 128 -26.43 -14.82 -2.22
C PHE A 128 -26.87 -13.37 -2.47
N ALA A 129 -26.06 -12.54 -3.14
CA ALA A 129 -26.40 -11.16 -3.45
C ALA A 129 -27.69 -10.99 -4.28
N ASP A 130 -28.09 -12.02 -5.04
CA ASP A 130 -29.31 -12.04 -5.88
C ASP A 130 -30.53 -12.66 -5.16
N LEU A 131 -30.37 -13.18 -3.93
CA LEU A 131 -31.42 -13.93 -3.21
C LEU A 131 -32.16 -13.12 -2.13
N SER A 132 -32.04 -11.79 -2.15
CA SER A 132 -32.69 -10.91 -1.16
C SER A 132 -33.72 -9.98 -1.83
N ASP A 133 -34.84 -10.53 -2.29
CA ASP A 133 -36.19 -9.91 -2.22
C ASP A 133 -37.26 -10.90 -2.76
N GLU A 134 -37.93 -11.65 -1.86
CA GLU A 134 -39.39 -11.92 -1.90
C GLU A 134 -39.91 -12.36 -0.52
#